data_AF-A0A918IPK1-F1
#
_entry.id   AF-A0A918IPK1-F1
#
_cell.length_a   1.000
_cell.length_b   1.000
_cell.length_c   1.000
_cell.angle_alpha   90.00
_cell.angle_beta   90.00
_cell.angle_gamma   90.00
#
_symmetry.space_group_name_H-M   'P 1'
#
loop_
_entity.id
_entity.type
_entity.pdbx_description
1 polymer ?
#
loop_
_entity_poly.entity_id
_entity_poly.type
_entity_poly.pdbx_seq_one_letter_code
_entity_poly.pdbx_strand_id
1 'polypeptide(L)'
;MRPRWGESGALLHRQALYLASYDHGPDAAAWTAHTLHRRRDVLARRGWSPHWAEARSTATALARLGDARPLQNFIDRALADDDTAEAANLNYWALWLGALAVPQPDDGFMRDRDLAGWDPVTLLRGLARGLHVAPGFVDLYAHSLWSLLTAFPWLPQAAGQVAGPLRERAAQLLDGAAISARSRRELAHVYYVFDHNR
;
A
#
# COMPACT_ATOMS: atom_id res chain seq x y z
N MET A 1 12.58 16.73 -24.84
CA MET A 1 11.41 17.50 -24.34
C MET A 1 10.51 16.53 -23.58
N ARG A 2 10.47 16.55 -22.24
CA ARG A 2 9.55 15.67 -21.48
C ARG A 2 8.13 16.27 -21.60
N PRO A 3 7.08 15.50 -21.92
CA PRO A 3 5.73 16.04 -21.94
C PRO A 3 5.36 16.47 -20.50
N ARG A 4 4.93 17.72 -20.33
CA ARG A 4 4.27 18.17 -19.10
C ARG A 4 2.83 17.63 -19.16
N TRP A 5 2.64 16.42 -18.67
CA TRP A 5 1.29 15.89 -18.45
C TRP A 5 0.63 16.75 -17.36
N GLY A 6 -0.55 17.31 -17.63
CA GLY A 6 -1.38 17.88 -16.58
C GLY A 6 -1.85 16.79 -15.60
N GLU A 7 -2.52 17.17 -14.51
CA GLU A 7 -2.95 16.24 -13.45
C GLU A 7 -3.74 15.03 -13.98
N SER A 8 -4.62 15.25 -14.96
CA SER A 8 -5.37 14.17 -15.63
C SER A 8 -4.48 13.19 -16.41
N GLY A 9 -3.37 13.67 -17.00
CA GLY A 9 -2.41 12.82 -17.69
C GLY A 9 -1.57 11.96 -16.74
N ALA A 10 -1.28 12.48 -15.54
CA ALA A 10 -0.59 11.71 -14.49
C ALA A 10 -1.50 10.59 -13.93
N LEU A 11 -2.78 10.88 -13.71
CA LEU A 11 -3.78 9.91 -13.29
C LEU A 11 -3.94 8.77 -14.31
N LEU A 12 -4.15 9.10 -15.59
CA LEU A 12 -4.31 8.11 -16.67
C LEU A 12 -3.06 7.25 -16.83
N HIS A 13 -1.87 7.85 -16.76
CA HIS A 13 -0.61 7.13 -16.85
C HIS A 13 -0.48 6.08 -15.74
N ARG A 14 -0.82 6.45 -14.50
CA ARG A 14 -0.81 5.51 -13.37
C ARG A 14 -1.83 4.39 -13.56
N GLN A 15 -3.05 4.69 -13.99
CA GLN A 15 -4.07 3.67 -14.23
C GLN A 15 -3.62 2.68 -15.31
N ALA A 16 -3.02 3.16 -16.39
CA ALA A 16 -2.44 2.32 -17.43
C ALA A 16 -1.30 1.43 -16.91
N LEU A 17 -0.38 1.97 -16.10
CA LEU A 17 0.70 1.19 -15.48
C LEU A 17 0.18 0.15 -14.47
N TYR A 18 -0.85 0.51 -13.70
CA TYR A 18 -1.52 -0.40 -12.79
C TYR A 18 -2.12 -1.58 -13.56
N LEU A 19 -2.90 -1.31 -14.61
CA LEU A 19 -3.50 -2.35 -15.45
C LEU A 19 -2.44 -3.21 -16.16
N ALA A 20 -1.39 -2.59 -16.71
CA ALA A 20 -0.28 -3.31 -17.34
C ALA A 20 0.46 -4.23 -16.35
N SER A 21 0.51 -3.88 -15.05
CA SER A 21 1.11 -4.75 -14.02
C SER A 21 0.36 -6.06 -13.78
N TYR A 22 -0.85 -6.22 -14.32
CA TYR A 22 -1.60 -7.48 -14.32
C TYR A 22 -1.33 -8.36 -15.55
N ASP A 23 -0.62 -7.85 -16.56
CA ASP A 23 -0.22 -8.65 -17.71
C ASP A 23 1.06 -9.44 -17.38
N HIS A 24 0.90 -10.75 -17.26
CA HIS A 24 1.98 -11.69 -16.96
C HIS A 24 2.62 -12.28 -18.24
N GLY A 25 2.24 -11.82 -19.44
CA GLY A 25 2.93 -12.16 -20.67
C GLY A 25 4.40 -11.76 -20.59
N PRO A 26 5.36 -12.62 -20.98
CA PRO A 26 6.78 -12.39 -20.74
C PRO A 26 7.30 -11.08 -21.36
N ASP A 27 6.84 -10.74 -22.57
CA ASP A 27 7.22 -9.51 -23.26
C ASP A 27 6.60 -8.26 -22.61
N ALA A 28 5.34 -8.35 -22.19
CA ALA A 28 4.62 -7.27 -21.51
C ALA A 28 5.23 -6.98 -20.13
N ALA A 29 5.54 -8.03 -19.36
CA ALA A 29 6.21 -7.94 -18.07
C ALA A 29 7.62 -7.34 -18.21
N ALA A 30 8.42 -7.80 -19.18
CA ALA A 30 9.76 -7.28 -19.42
C ALA A 30 9.74 -5.80 -19.85
N TRP A 31 8.86 -5.43 -20.78
CA TRP A 31 8.69 -4.04 -21.22
C TRP A 31 8.21 -3.13 -20.09
N THR A 32 7.26 -3.60 -19.28
CA THR A 32 6.71 -2.86 -18.13
C THR A 32 7.78 -2.66 -17.06
N ALA A 33 8.50 -3.72 -16.70
CA ALA A 33 9.63 -3.62 -15.77
C ALA A 33 10.68 -2.63 -16.28
N HIS A 34 11.10 -2.72 -17.54
CA HIS A 34 12.07 -1.80 -18.14
C HIS A 34 11.60 -0.34 -18.09
N THR A 35 10.33 -0.09 -18.41
CA THR A 35 9.75 1.25 -18.39
C THR A 35 9.66 1.83 -16.97
N LEU A 36 9.24 1.02 -16.00
CA LEU A 36 9.18 1.42 -14.58
C LEU A 36 10.58 1.67 -14.00
N HIS A 37 11.59 0.88 -14.37
CA HIS A 37 12.97 1.09 -13.93
C HIS A 37 13.55 2.43 -14.40
N ARG A 38 13.14 2.93 -15.57
CA ARG A 38 13.53 4.26 -16.07
C ARG A 38 12.92 5.41 -15.26
N ARG A 39 11.96 5.13 -14.36
CA ARG A 39 11.30 6.08 -13.44
C ARG A 39 11.91 6.07 -12.03
N ARG A 40 13.12 5.54 -11.85
CA ARG A 40 13.81 5.51 -10.55
C ARG A 40 14.02 6.89 -9.93
N ASP A 41 14.01 7.96 -10.73
CA ASP A 41 14.05 9.35 -10.24
C ASP A 41 12.87 9.66 -9.29
N VAL A 42 11.70 9.13 -9.60
CA VAL A 42 10.49 9.31 -8.77
C VAL A 42 10.58 8.52 -7.46
N LEU A 43 11.21 7.34 -7.48
CA LEU A 43 11.42 6.47 -6.30
C LEU A 43 12.51 6.98 -5.35
N ALA A 44 13.38 7.88 -5.80
CA ALA A 44 14.50 8.39 -5.00
C ALA A 44 14.09 9.46 -3.97
N ARG A 45 12.85 9.99 -4.08
CA ARG A 45 12.33 11.03 -3.19
C ARG A 45 12.06 10.47 -1.79
N ARG A 46 12.23 11.32 -0.79
CA ARG A 46 11.98 11.02 0.62
C ARG A 46 10.74 11.76 1.11
N GLY A 47 9.99 11.11 2.00
CA GLY A 47 8.71 11.58 2.52
C GLY A 47 7.66 11.87 1.46
N TRP A 48 6.61 12.57 1.88
CA TRP A 48 5.57 13.08 0.99
C TRP A 48 6.12 13.99 -0.12
N SER A 49 5.57 13.86 -1.33
CA SER A 49 5.85 14.77 -2.45
C SER A 49 4.70 14.79 -3.46
N PRO A 50 4.64 15.78 -4.37
CA PRO A 50 3.63 15.79 -5.45
C PRO A 50 3.67 14.55 -6.38
N HIS A 51 4.78 13.82 -6.39
CA HIS A 51 4.95 12.59 -7.18
C HIS A 51 4.84 11.32 -6.33
N TRP A 52 4.39 11.44 -5.08
CA TRP A 52 4.35 10.33 -4.15
C TRP A 52 3.41 9.21 -4.64
N ALA A 53 2.24 9.57 -5.17
CA ALA A 53 1.30 8.59 -5.73
C ALA A 53 1.89 7.85 -6.95
N GLU A 54 2.71 8.52 -7.76
CA GLU A 54 3.46 7.92 -8.87
C GLU A 54 4.56 6.98 -8.35
N ALA A 55 5.31 7.39 -7.32
CA ALA A 55 6.33 6.59 -6.67
C ALA A 55 5.74 5.29 -6.09
N ARG A 56 4.66 5.41 -5.31
CA ARG A 56 3.94 4.27 -4.72
C ARG A 56 3.48 3.28 -5.79
N SER A 57 2.90 3.78 -6.87
CA SER A 57 2.34 2.94 -7.94
C SER A 57 3.44 2.25 -8.75
N THR A 58 4.55 2.95 -8.99
CA THR A 58 5.74 2.37 -9.64
C THR A 58 6.34 1.27 -8.77
N ALA A 59 6.50 1.51 -7.47
CA ALA A 59 7.07 0.57 -6.53
C ALA A 59 6.21 -0.69 -6.39
N THR A 60 4.89 -0.54 -6.27
CA THR A 60 3.93 -1.65 -6.21
C THR A 60 3.84 -2.45 -7.50
N ALA A 61 3.90 -1.80 -8.66
CA ALA A 61 3.93 -2.50 -9.94
C ALA A 61 5.22 -3.33 -10.13
N LEU A 62 6.39 -2.79 -9.76
CA LEU A 62 7.65 -3.54 -9.78
C LEU A 62 7.63 -4.74 -8.83
N ALA A 63 7.06 -4.55 -7.63
CA ALA A 63 6.84 -5.62 -6.66
C ALA A 63 5.98 -6.76 -7.24
N ARG A 64 4.90 -6.45 -7.96
CA ARG A 64 4.06 -7.45 -8.64
C ARG A 64 4.80 -8.23 -9.72
N LEU A 65 5.80 -7.61 -10.35
CA LEU A 65 6.66 -8.25 -11.34
C LEU A 65 7.84 -9.01 -10.71
N GLY A 66 7.88 -9.13 -9.38
CA GLY A 66 8.87 -9.91 -8.64
C GLY A 66 10.06 -9.10 -8.11
N ASP A 67 10.14 -7.79 -8.39
CA ASP A 67 11.17 -6.92 -7.80
C ASP A 67 10.61 -6.19 -6.56
N ALA A 68 10.81 -6.79 -5.39
CA ALA A 68 10.33 -6.23 -4.12
C ALA A 68 11.16 -5.04 -3.60
N ARG A 69 12.42 -4.86 -4.06
CA ARG A 69 13.33 -3.86 -3.48
C ARG A 69 12.86 -2.41 -3.65
N PRO A 70 12.29 -1.99 -4.80
CA PRO A 70 11.67 -0.68 -4.97
C PRO A 70 10.58 -0.40 -3.93
N LEU A 71 9.74 -1.39 -3.61
CA LEU A 71 8.68 -1.26 -2.63
C LEU A 71 9.22 -1.12 -1.21
N GLN A 72 10.20 -1.94 -0.84
CA GLN A 72 10.85 -1.85 0.47
C GLN A 72 11.53 -0.48 0.66
N ASN A 73 12.26 -0.01 -0.35
CA ASN A 73 12.87 1.33 -0.32
C ASN A 73 11.84 2.45 -0.24
N PHE A 74 10.70 2.31 -0.94
CA PHE A 74 9.61 3.29 -0.87
C PHE A 74 9.02 3.33 0.54
N ILE A 75 8.76 2.17 1.16
CA ILE A 75 8.26 2.07 2.53
C ILE A 75 9.24 2.78 3.48
N ASP A 76 10.52 2.44 3.42
CA ASP A 76 11.52 2.99 4.35
C ASP A 76 11.82 4.48 4.19
N ARG A 77 11.66 5.04 2.99
CA ARG A 77 12.14 6.39 2.68
C ARG A 77 11.03 7.41 2.45
N ALA A 78 9.86 6.96 2.00
CA ALA A 78 8.81 7.83 1.51
C ALA A 78 7.47 7.61 2.20
N LEU A 79 7.33 6.58 3.05
CA LEU A 79 6.07 6.26 3.69
C LEU A 79 6.22 6.21 5.22
N ALA A 80 7.08 5.33 5.72
CA ALA A 80 7.24 5.16 7.15
C ALA A 80 7.77 6.43 7.83
N ASP A 81 7.28 6.67 9.04
CA ASP A 81 7.72 7.77 9.89
C ASP A 81 7.39 9.17 9.29
N ASP A 82 6.44 9.22 8.34
CA ASP A 82 5.88 10.45 7.74
C ASP A 82 4.34 10.39 7.79
N ASP A 83 3.75 11.07 8.77
CA ASP A 83 2.31 11.13 9.01
C ASP A 83 1.48 11.45 7.74
N THR A 84 2.00 12.32 6.87
CA THR A 84 1.28 12.75 5.66
C THR A 84 1.27 11.61 4.64
N ALA A 85 2.42 10.93 4.48
CA ALA A 85 2.53 9.79 3.60
C ALA A 85 1.73 8.58 4.12
N GLU A 86 1.70 8.34 5.44
CA GLU A 86 0.92 7.28 6.06
C GLU A 86 -0.58 7.51 5.88
N ALA A 87 -1.07 8.73 6.15
CA ALA A 87 -2.45 9.11 5.88
C ALA A 87 -2.80 8.95 4.38
N ALA A 88 -1.93 9.41 3.48
CA ALA A 88 -2.10 9.26 2.05
C ALA A 88 -2.20 7.80 1.60
N ASN A 89 -1.41 6.92 2.21
CA ASN A 89 -1.48 5.49 1.93
C ASN A 89 -2.81 4.87 2.39
N LEU A 90 -3.31 5.26 3.56
CA LEU A 90 -4.61 4.80 4.06
C LEU A 90 -5.77 5.33 3.21
N ASN A 91 -5.74 6.61 2.83
CA ASN A 91 -6.73 7.21 1.93
C ASN A 91 -6.73 6.50 0.55
N TYR A 92 -5.55 6.22 0.01
CA TYR A 92 -5.40 5.44 -1.23
C TYR A 92 -6.05 4.07 -1.09
N TRP A 93 -5.77 3.33 -0.02
CA TRP A 93 -6.37 2.02 0.21
C TRP A 93 -7.89 2.11 0.43
N ALA A 94 -8.36 3.14 1.14
CA ALA A 94 -9.79 3.34 1.37
C ALA A 94 -10.55 3.53 0.06
N LEU A 95 -9.97 4.24 -0.92
CA LEU A 95 -10.54 4.37 -2.27
C LEU A 95 -10.58 3.01 -2.97
N TRP A 96 -9.47 2.28 -2.98
CA TRP A 96 -9.35 1.04 -3.76
C TRP A 96 -10.09 -0.15 -3.16
N LEU A 97 -10.27 -0.18 -1.83
CA LEU A 97 -10.97 -1.25 -1.12
C LEU A 97 -12.44 -0.91 -0.83
N GLY A 98 -12.93 0.20 -1.39
CA GLY A 98 -14.33 0.61 -1.27
C GLY A 98 -14.74 1.07 0.13
N ALA A 99 -13.79 1.50 0.96
CA ALA A 99 -14.07 2.11 2.25
C ALA A 99 -14.45 3.59 2.12
N LEU A 100 -14.05 4.26 1.03
CA LEU A 100 -14.56 5.57 0.62
C LEU A 100 -15.83 5.41 -0.22
N ALA A 101 -16.92 6.09 0.17
CA ALA A 101 -18.20 6.02 -0.52
C ALA A 101 -18.22 6.77 -1.87
N VAL A 102 -17.36 7.78 -2.03
CA VAL A 102 -17.35 8.67 -3.19
C VAL A 102 -16.05 8.51 -4.00
N PRO A 103 -16.13 8.27 -5.32
CA PRO A 103 -14.98 8.31 -6.20
C PRO A 103 -14.28 9.67 -6.13
N GLN A 104 -12.94 9.66 -6.10
CA GLN A 104 -12.15 10.88 -6.02
C GLN A 104 -11.73 11.34 -7.43
N PRO A 105 -11.87 12.64 -7.76
CA PRO A 105 -11.63 13.16 -9.11
C PRO A 105 -10.14 13.27 -9.46
N ASP A 106 -9.28 13.42 -8.46
CA ASP A 106 -7.83 13.56 -8.57
C ASP A 106 -7.14 12.96 -7.33
N ASP A 107 -5.83 13.13 -7.19
CA ASP A 107 -5.05 12.63 -6.05
C ASP A 107 -4.99 13.58 -4.84
N GLY A 108 -5.61 14.74 -4.95
CA GLY A 108 -5.62 15.78 -3.92
C GLY A 108 -6.18 15.26 -2.59
N PHE A 109 -7.15 14.34 -2.62
CA PHE A 109 -7.71 13.71 -1.42
C PHE A 109 -6.67 12.92 -0.60
N MET A 110 -5.59 12.43 -1.23
CA MET A 110 -4.59 11.63 -0.52
C MET A 110 -3.86 12.47 0.54
N ARG A 111 -3.71 13.78 0.33
CA ARG A 111 -3.02 14.66 1.30
C ARG A 111 -3.90 15.06 2.48
N ASP A 112 -5.20 14.80 2.41
CA ASP A 112 -6.16 15.21 3.43
C ASP A 112 -6.07 14.27 4.63
N ARG A 113 -5.40 14.73 5.69
CA ARG A 113 -5.24 13.97 6.94
C ARG A 113 -6.55 13.85 7.71
N ASP A 114 -7.47 14.79 7.49
CA ASP A 114 -8.76 14.86 8.17
C ASP A 114 -9.88 14.32 7.25
N LEU A 115 -9.50 13.55 6.22
CA LEU A 115 -10.45 12.99 5.26
C LEU A 115 -11.52 12.18 6.00
N ALA A 116 -12.69 12.79 6.13
CA ALA A 116 -13.83 12.20 6.78
C ALA A 116 -14.60 11.28 5.82
N GLY A 117 -15.36 10.34 6.39
CA GLY A 117 -16.36 9.59 5.63
C GLY A 117 -15.87 8.28 4.99
N TRP A 118 -14.65 7.83 5.29
CA TRP A 118 -14.28 6.44 5.03
C TRP A 118 -14.41 5.57 6.28
N ASP A 119 -14.80 4.31 6.10
CA ASP A 119 -15.03 3.35 7.18
C ASP A 119 -13.75 2.55 7.53
N PRO A 120 -13.12 2.78 8.70
CA PRO A 120 -11.91 2.08 9.10
C PRO A 120 -12.11 0.56 9.27
N VAL A 121 -13.33 0.12 9.63
CA VAL A 121 -13.64 -1.32 9.79
C VAL A 121 -13.68 -2.00 8.41
N THR A 122 -14.29 -1.35 7.42
CA THR A 122 -14.27 -1.83 6.03
C THR A 122 -12.85 -1.87 5.48
N LEU A 123 -12.03 -0.84 5.75
CA LEU A 123 -10.64 -0.86 5.32
C LEU A 123 -9.86 -2.02 5.96
N LEU A 124 -9.97 -2.21 7.27
CA LEU A 124 -9.31 -3.31 7.98
C LEU A 124 -9.69 -4.68 7.39
N ARG A 125 -10.99 -4.90 7.13
CA ARG A 125 -11.47 -6.13 6.46
C ARG A 125 -10.89 -6.29 5.06
N GLY A 126 -10.74 -5.21 4.31
CA GLY A 126 -10.15 -5.23 2.96
C GLY A 126 -8.66 -5.57 2.99
N LEU A 127 -7.90 -4.91 3.88
CA LEU A 127 -6.46 -5.17 4.04
C LEU A 127 -6.19 -6.59 4.55
N ALA A 128 -6.94 -7.07 5.53
CA ALA A 128 -6.80 -8.43 6.06
C ALA A 128 -7.07 -9.49 4.99
N ARG A 129 -8.09 -9.29 4.14
CA ARG A 129 -8.37 -10.17 2.99
C ARG A 129 -7.25 -10.12 1.94
N GLY A 130 -6.75 -8.92 1.64
CA GLY A 130 -5.72 -8.68 0.62
C GLY A 130 -4.34 -9.23 0.98
N LEU A 131 -4.02 -9.36 2.27
CA LEU A 131 -2.76 -9.93 2.77
C LEU A 131 -2.47 -11.33 2.21
N HIS A 132 -3.49 -12.07 1.77
CA HIS A 132 -3.34 -13.39 1.15
C HIS A 132 -2.88 -13.36 -0.32
N VAL A 133 -3.25 -12.35 -1.09
CA VAL A 133 -3.38 -12.41 -2.56
C VAL A 133 -2.15 -11.85 -3.30
N ALA A 134 -1.14 -11.38 -2.58
CA ALA A 134 -0.16 -10.43 -3.11
C ALA A 134 1.30 -10.82 -2.83
N PRO A 135 1.86 -11.89 -3.46
CA PRO A 135 3.20 -12.39 -3.15
C PRO A 135 4.36 -11.38 -3.36
N GLY A 136 4.13 -10.22 -3.96
CA GLY A 136 5.16 -9.19 -4.17
C GLY A 136 5.01 -7.92 -3.31
N PHE A 137 3.86 -7.69 -2.68
CA PHE A 137 3.58 -6.43 -1.97
C PHE A 137 3.00 -6.63 -0.56
N VAL A 138 3.30 -7.78 0.04
CA VAL A 138 3.00 -8.10 1.44
C VAL A 138 3.59 -7.08 2.42
N ASP A 139 4.78 -6.55 2.14
CA ASP A 139 5.42 -5.52 2.99
C ASP A 139 4.52 -4.27 3.09
N LEU A 140 3.84 -3.88 1.99
CA LEU A 140 2.92 -2.74 2.00
C LEU A 140 1.65 -3.03 2.78
N TYR A 141 1.10 -4.25 2.70
CA TYR A 141 -0.05 -4.65 3.52
C TYR A 141 0.30 -4.67 5.01
N ALA A 142 1.46 -5.21 5.37
CA ALA A 142 1.92 -5.24 6.76
C ALA A 142 2.04 -3.83 7.33
N HIS A 143 2.69 -2.92 6.59
CA HIS A 143 2.82 -1.53 7.00
C HIS A 143 1.46 -0.82 7.09
N SER A 144 0.56 -1.02 6.11
CA SER A 144 -0.78 -0.41 6.12
C SER A 144 -1.68 -0.93 7.24
N LEU A 145 -1.61 -2.22 7.59
CA LEU A 145 -2.34 -2.78 8.73
C LEU A 145 -1.82 -2.20 10.03
N TRP A 146 -0.49 -2.11 10.19
CA TRP A 146 0.12 -1.50 11.35
C TRP A 146 -0.26 -0.03 11.49
N SER A 147 -0.12 0.79 10.43
CA SER A 147 -0.44 2.21 10.49
C SER A 147 -1.94 2.45 10.76
N LEU A 148 -2.82 1.63 10.19
CA LEU A 148 -4.25 1.68 10.47
C LEU A 148 -4.57 1.40 11.95
N LEU A 149 -3.96 0.37 12.55
CA LEU A 149 -4.19 0.04 13.96
C LEU A 149 -3.57 1.06 14.92
N THR A 150 -2.45 1.68 14.53
CA THR A 150 -1.85 2.80 15.28
C THR A 150 -2.78 4.02 15.25
N ALA A 151 -3.37 4.35 14.10
CA ALA A 151 -4.30 5.47 13.96
C ALA A 151 -5.67 5.21 14.61
N PHE A 152 -6.13 3.95 14.64
CA PHE A 152 -7.42 3.57 15.22
C PHE A 152 -7.29 2.39 16.20
N PRO A 153 -6.80 2.63 17.43
CA PRO A 153 -6.54 1.56 18.41
C PRO A 153 -7.78 0.80 18.88
N TRP A 154 -8.99 1.31 18.59
CA TRP A 154 -10.28 0.69 18.92
C TRP A 154 -10.75 -0.35 17.87
N LEU A 155 -10.07 -0.43 16.72
CA LEU A 155 -10.44 -1.35 15.64
C LEU A 155 -10.44 -2.84 16.02
N PRO A 156 -9.48 -3.35 16.81
CA PRO A 156 -9.45 -4.76 17.19
C PRO A 156 -10.74 -5.21 17.88
N GLN A 157 -11.32 -4.36 18.73
CA GLN A 157 -12.55 -4.62 19.45
C GLN A 157 -13.78 -4.53 18.54
N ALA A 158 -13.78 -3.59 17.58
CA ALA A 158 -14.89 -3.41 16.64
C ALA A 158 -14.92 -4.46 15.50
N ALA A 159 -13.79 -5.08 15.17
CA ALA A 159 -13.64 -5.97 14.02
C ALA A 159 -13.36 -7.43 14.41
N GLY A 160 -14.00 -7.93 15.48
CA GLY A 160 -13.72 -9.26 16.04
C GLY A 160 -13.77 -10.42 15.02
N GLN A 161 -14.64 -10.36 14.01
CA GLN A 161 -14.71 -11.37 12.94
C GLN A 161 -13.44 -11.50 12.09
N VAL A 162 -12.58 -10.47 12.07
CA VAL A 162 -11.33 -10.44 11.29
C VAL A 162 -10.15 -10.97 12.11
N ALA A 163 -10.24 -10.95 13.44
CA ALA A 163 -9.13 -11.22 14.35
C ALA A 163 -8.53 -12.62 14.14
N GLY A 164 -9.36 -13.66 14.12
CA GLY A 164 -8.91 -15.05 13.95
C GLY A 164 -8.14 -15.27 12.65
N PRO A 165 -8.76 -15.04 11.47
CA PRO A 165 -8.11 -15.22 10.17
C PRO A 165 -6.86 -14.35 10.00
N LEU A 166 -6.89 -13.10 10.47
CA LEU A 166 -5.73 -12.19 10.36
C LEU A 166 -4.57 -12.67 11.23
N ARG A 167 -4.84 -13.15 12.45
CA ARG A 167 -3.83 -13.69 13.35
C ARG A 167 -3.14 -14.93 12.78
N GLU A 168 -3.93 -15.89 12.30
CA GLU A 168 -3.40 -17.10 11.66
C GLU A 168 -2.50 -16.75 10.47
N ARG A 169 -2.93 -15.78 9.65
CA ARG A 169 -2.15 -15.33 8.51
C ARG A 169 -0.88 -14.59 8.91
N ALA A 170 -0.95 -13.73 9.92
CA ALA A 170 0.21 -13.03 10.45
C ALA A 170 1.24 -14.02 11.00
N ALA A 171 0.83 -15.06 11.74
CA ALA A 171 1.71 -16.11 12.21
C ALA A 171 2.45 -16.82 11.05
N GLN A 172 1.71 -17.27 10.03
CA GLN A 172 2.30 -17.92 8.85
C GLN A 172 3.37 -17.06 8.16
N LEU A 173 3.11 -15.75 8.03
CA LEU A 173 4.04 -14.81 7.40
C LEU A 173 5.25 -14.50 8.30
N LEU A 174 5.06 -14.46 9.62
CA LEU A 174 6.14 -14.31 10.60
C LEU A 174 7.04 -15.55 10.64
N ASP A 175 6.52 -16.76 10.43
CA ASP A 175 7.36 -17.96 10.38
C ASP A 175 8.15 -18.07 9.04
N GLY A 176 7.65 -17.42 7.98
CA GLY A 176 8.29 -17.38 6.67
C GLY A 176 9.46 -16.40 6.54
N ALA A 177 10.25 -16.53 5.46
CA ALA A 177 11.41 -15.66 5.17
C ALA A 177 11.10 -14.50 4.19
N ALA A 178 9.86 -14.35 3.73
CA ALA A 178 9.52 -13.53 2.56
C ALA A 178 9.22 -12.05 2.84
N ILE A 179 9.35 -11.57 4.09
CA ILE A 179 9.04 -10.19 4.47
C ILE A 179 10.27 -9.45 4.99
N SER A 180 10.30 -8.13 4.79
CA SER A 180 11.36 -7.26 5.28
C SER A 180 11.42 -7.25 6.82
N ALA A 181 12.58 -6.87 7.37
CA ALA A 181 12.76 -6.78 8.82
C ALA A 181 11.81 -5.75 9.47
N ARG A 182 11.47 -4.65 8.77
CA ARG A 182 10.49 -3.66 9.22
C ARG A 182 9.09 -4.28 9.24
N SER A 183 8.64 -4.84 8.11
CA SER A 183 7.32 -5.44 8.01
C SER A 183 7.13 -6.61 8.96
N ARG A 184 8.20 -7.34 9.30
CA ARG A 184 8.17 -8.34 10.38
C ARG A 184 7.83 -7.75 11.74
N ARG A 185 8.43 -6.62 12.12
CA ARG A 185 8.13 -5.93 13.40
C ARG A 185 6.70 -5.39 13.40
N GLU A 186 6.29 -4.74 12.30
CA GLU A 186 4.94 -4.20 12.13
C GLU A 186 3.88 -5.31 12.19
N LEU A 187 4.12 -6.43 11.50
CA LEU A 187 3.22 -7.58 11.51
C LEU A 187 3.17 -8.29 12.88
N ALA A 188 4.29 -8.34 13.60
CA ALA A 188 4.31 -8.83 14.98
C ALA A 188 3.44 -7.96 15.91
N HIS A 189 3.46 -6.63 15.72
CA HIS A 189 2.57 -5.73 16.45
C HIS A 189 1.10 -5.98 16.08
N VAL A 190 0.78 -6.12 14.79
CA VAL A 190 -0.58 -6.49 14.33
C VAL A 190 -1.04 -7.79 15.00
N TYR A 191 -0.20 -8.83 14.97
CA TYR A 191 -0.48 -10.11 15.62
C TYR A 191 -0.77 -9.94 17.12
N TYR A 192 0.10 -9.22 17.84
CA TYR A 192 -0.01 -8.99 19.27
C TYR A 192 -1.32 -8.30 19.64
N VAL A 193 -1.69 -7.24 18.92
CA VAL A 193 -2.90 -6.45 19.18
C VAL A 193 -4.17 -7.31 19.03
N PHE A 194 -4.22 -8.20 18.04
CA PHE A 194 -5.37 -9.10 17.88
C PHE A 194 -5.37 -10.29 18.84
N ASP A 195 -4.23 -10.66 19.40
CA ASP A 195 -4.15 -11.73 20.40
C ASP A 195 -4.59 -11.26 21.80
N HIS A 196 -4.28 -10.01 22.17
CA HIS A 196 -4.54 -9.46 23.51
C HIS A 196 -5.92 -8.81 23.70
N ASN A 197 -6.65 -8.49 22.62
CA ASN A 197 -7.98 -7.86 22.70
C ASN A 197 -9.13 -8.86 22.63
N ARG A 198 -9.03 -9.96 23.39
CA ARG A 198 -10.09 -10.99 23.52
C ARG A 198 -11.17 -10.64 24.54
#